data_AF-A0A0V7ZRM0-F1
#
_entry.id   AF-A0A0V7ZRM0-F1
#
_cell.length_a   1.000
_cell.length_b   1.000
_cell.length_c   1.000
_cell.angle_alpha   90.00
_cell.angle_beta   90.00
_cell.angle_gamma   90.00
#
_symmetry.space_group_name_H-M   'P 1'
#
loop_
_entity.id
_entity.type
_entity.pdbx_description
1 polymer ?
#
loop_
_entity_poly.entity_id
_entity_poly.type
_entity_poly.pdbx_seq_one_letter_code
_entity_poly.pdbx_strand_id
1 'polypeptide(L)'
;MTFLCDTNIISELARPKPNSGVLSWSAKVSSINLSVITVEEICYGLAAKPNPRIEQWFEQFLGNYCSIVPITVNIAKLSGKL
;
A
#
# COMPACT_ATOMS: atom_id res chain seq x y z
N MET A 1 -12.27 12.88 -1.23
CA MET A 1 -12.38 11.68 -0.37
C MET A 1 -11.00 11.12 -0.18
N THR A 2 -10.68 10.67 1.03
CA THR A 2 -9.36 10.12 1.36
C THR A 2 -9.54 8.62 1.66
N PHE A 3 -8.76 7.78 1.01
CA PHE A 3 -8.87 6.31 1.13
C PHE A 3 -7.63 5.76 1.83
N LEU A 4 -7.85 4.94 2.86
CA LEU A 4 -6.81 4.08 3.42
C LEU A 4 -6.84 2.76 2.66
N CYS A 5 -5.77 2.47 1.92
CA CYS A 5 -5.68 1.25 1.12
C CYS A 5 -5.02 0.12 1.89
N ASP A 6 -5.47 -1.07 1.59
CA ASP A 6 -4.90 -2.32 2.09
C ASP A 6 -3.83 -2.84 1.10
N THR A 7 -3.04 -3.80 1.56
CA THR A 7 -1.91 -4.42 0.86
C THR A 7 -2.32 -5.02 -0.49
N ASN A 8 -3.55 -5.53 -0.58
CA ASN A 8 -4.08 -6.13 -1.81
C ASN A 8 -4.21 -5.12 -2.97
N ILE A 9 -4.63 -3.87 -2.71
CA ILE A 9 -4.77 -2.83 -3.73
C ILE A 9 -3.39 -2.48 -4.29
N ILE A 10 -2.40 -2.32 -3.41
CA ILE A 10 -1.04 -1.98 -3.83
C ILE A 10 -0.42 -3.15 -4.60
N SER A 11 -0.59 -4.37 -4.10
CA SER A 11 -0.13 -5.59 -4.78
C SER A 11 -0.77 -5.76 -6.15
N GLU A 12 -2.05 -5.40 -6.32
CA GLU A 12 -2.75 -5.47 -7.61
C GLU A 12 -2.23 -4.42 -8.59
N LEU A 13 -1.99 -3.18 -8.13
CA LEU A 13 -1.40 -2.11 -8.94
C LEU A 13 0.03 -2.44 -9.43
N ALA A 14 0.78 -3.24 -8.66
CA ALA A 14 2.11 -3.70 -9.02
C ALA A 14 2.13 -4.79 -10.10
N ARG A 15 0.98 -5.44 -10.38
CA ARG A 15 0.92 -6.56 -11.33
C ARG A 15 1.20 -6.09 -12.76
N PRO A 16 1.75 -6.96 -13.63
CA PRO A 16 1.91 -6.64 -15.05
C PRO A 16 0.59 -6.31 -15.76
N LYS A 17 -0.51 -6.92 -15.30
CA LYS A 17 -1.87 -6.66 -15.80
C LYS A 17 -2.82 -6.53 -14.61
N PRO A 18 -2.93 -5.33 -14.00
CA PRO A 18 -3.83 -5.09 -12.90
C PRO A 18 -5.30 -5.21 -13.32
N ASN A 19 -6.17 -5.46 -12.35
CA ASN A 19 -7.61 -5.35 -12.54
C ASN A 19 -8.01 -3.96 -13.08
N SER A 20 -8.82 -3.93 -14.13
CA SER A 20 -9.25 -2.69 -14.80
C SER A 20 -10.05 -1.77 -13.89
N GLY A 21 -10.81 -2.32 -12.93
CA GLY A 21 -11.54 -1.55 -11.93
C GLY A 21 -10.61 -0.85 -10.95
N VAL A 22 -9.56 -1.53 -10.49
CA VAL A 22 -8.55 -0.94 -9.59
C VAL A 22 -7.78 0.17 -10.30
N LEU A 23 -7.37 -0.05 -11.57
CA LEU A 23 -6.75 0.99 -12.38
C LEU A 23 -7.67 2.20 -12.56
N SER A 24 -8.92 1.97 -12.98
CA SER A 24 -9.91 3.04 -13.22
C SER A 24 -10.23 3.83 -11.95
N TRP A 25 -10.20 3.18 -10.79
CA TRP A 25 -10.34 3.84 -9.49
C TRP A 25 -9.08 4.64 -9.14
N SER A 26 -7.89 4.05 -9.27
CA SER A 26 -6.62 4.70 -8.93
C SER A 26 -6.37 5.98 -9.73
N ALA A 27 -6.84 6.03 -10.99
CA ALA A 27 -6.76 7.23 -11.83
C ALA A 27 -7.63 8.39 -11.34
N LYS A 28 -8.59 8.15 -10.43
CA LYS A 28 -9.52 9.17 -9.90
C LYS A 28 -9.10 9.69 -8.52
N VAL A 29 -8.12 9.07 -7.88
CA VAL A 29 -7.62 9.48 -6.55
C VAL A 29 -6.31 10.23 -6.70
N SER A 30 -6.22 11.39 -6.05
CA SER A 30 -5.04 12.25 -6.09
C SER A 30 -3.95 11.84 -5.11
N SER A 31 -4.31 11.13 -4.03
CA SER A 31 -3.37 10.59 -3.06
C SER A 31 -3.98 9.37 -2.37
N ILE A 32 -3.13 8.38 -2.08
CA ILE A 32 -3.49 7.15 -1.39
C ILE A 32 -2.89 7.19 0.01
N ASN A 33 -3.70 6.96 1.05
CA ASN A 33 -3.14 6.73 2.38
C ASN A 33 -2.77 5.27 2.53
N LEU A 34 -1.60 5.01 3.12
CA LEU A 34 -1.17 3.66 3.51
C LEU A 34 -0.81 3.63 4.98
N SER A 35 -1.23 2.57 5.66
CA SER A 35 -0.75 2.27 7.00
C SER A 35 0.71 1.85 6.95
N VAL A 36 1.51 2.22 7.95
CA VAL A 36 2.86 1.66 8.13
C VAL A 36 2.85 0.12 8.24
N ILE A 37 1.72 -0.49 8.65
CA ILE A 37 1.55 -1.95 8.65
C ILE A 37 1.54 -2.51 7.23
N THR A 38 0.82 -1.89 6.29
CA THR A 38 0.82 -2.30 4.88
C THR A 38 2.21 -2.18 4.25
N VAL A 39 2.99 -1.16 4.64
CA VAL A 39 4.37 -1.03 4.20
C VAL A 39 5.21 -2.21 4.71
N GLU A 40 5.06 -2.56 5.99
CA GLU A 40 5.75 -3.70 6.61
C GLU A 40 5.41 -5.02 5.90
N GLU A 41 4.12 -5.31 5.66
CA GLU A 41 3.69 -6.53 4.97
C GLU A 41 4.28 -6.65 3.56
N ILE A 42 4.34 -5.55 2.80
CA ILE A 42 4.92 -5.54 1.46
C ILE A 42 6.44 -5.76 1.53
N CYS A 43 7.14 -5.04 2.43
CA CYS A 43 8.57 -5.23 2.64
C CYS A 43 8.90 -6.66 3.08
N TYR A 44 8.10 -7.25 3.97
CA TYR A 44 8.23 -8.64 4.39
C TYR A 44 8.06 -9.59 3.20
N GLY A 45 7.03 -9.38 2.37
CA GLY A 45 6.80 -10.17 1.16
C GLY A 45 7.95 -10.10 0.15
N LEU A 46 8.53 -8.91 -0.05
CA LEU A 46 9.68 -8.69 -0.92
C LEU A 46 10.96 -9.30 -0.34
N ALA A 47 11.19 -9.19 0.98
CA ALA A 47 12.31 -9.85 1.64
C ALA A 47 12.25 -11.38 1.52
N ALA A 48 11.04 -11.96 1.64
CA ALA A 48 10.82 -13.39 1.49
C ALA A 48 10.96 -13.88 0.03
N LYS A 49 10.58 -13.05 -0.95
CA LYS A 49 10.70 -13.35 -2.38
C LYS A 49 11.21 -12.12 -3.15
N PRO A 50 12.54 -11.92 -3.19
CA PRO A 50 13.14 -10.73 -3.79
C PRO A 50 12.73 -10.55 -5.25
N ASN A 51 12.33 -9.33 -5.58
CA ASN A 51 11.98 -8.94 -6.94
C ASN A 51 12.37 -7.48 -7.15
N PRO A 52 13.59 -7.21 -7.64
CA PRO A 52 14.13 -5.86 -7.74
C PRO A 52 13.24 -4.90 -8.55
N ARG A 53 12.50 -5.42 -9.52
CA ARG A 53 11.55 -4.63 -10.31
C ARG A 53 10.37 -4.15 -9.45
N ILE A 54 9.79 -5.04 -8.62
CA ILE A 54 8.67 -4.68 -7.75
C ILE A 54 9.15 -3.80 -6.60
N GLU A 55 10.33 -4.08 -6.03
CA GLU A 55 10.95 -3.21 -5.02
C GLU A 55 11.12 -1.79 -5.54
N GLN A 56 11.75 -1.61 -6.70
CA GLN A 56 11.94 -0.29 -7.29
C GLN A 56 10.60 0.40 -7.60
N TRP A 57 9.62 -0.34 -8.14
CA TRP A 57 8.29 0.18 -8.38
C TRP A 57 7.61 0.63 -7.09
N PHE A 58 7.72 -0.14 -6.02
CA PHE A 58 7.09 0.14 -4.74
C PHE A 58 7.68 1.38 -4.08
N GLU A 59 9.01 1.52 -4.05
CA GLU A 59 9.68 2.71 -3.53
C GLU A 59 9.26 3.99 -4.29
N GLN A 60 9.21 3.93 -5.62
CA GLN A 60 8.71 5.04 -6.43
C GLN A 60 7.22 5.32 -6.15
N PHE A 61 6.42 4.28 -5.98
CA PHE A 61 5.00 4.43 -5.71
C PHE A 61 4.72 5.07 -4.35
N LEU A 62 5.47 4.66 -3.31
CA LEU A 62 5.41 5.26 -1.98
C LEU A 62 5.78 6.74 -2.02
N GLY A 63 6.89 7.10 -2.68
CA GLY A 63 7.37 8.48 -2.73
C GLY A 63 6.50 9.43 -3.56
N ASN A 64 5.82 8.93 -4.59
CA ASN A 64 5.12 9.78 -5.56
C ASN A 64 3.60 9.87 -5.33
N TYR A 65 2.98 8.83 -4.76
CA TYR A 65 1.51 8.71 -4.73
C TYR A 65 0.93 8.48 -3.35
N CYS A 66 1.76 8.18 -2.35
CA CYS A 66 1.30 7.74 -1.04
C CYS A 66 1.55 8.75 0.07
N SER A 67 0.61 8.82 1.01
CA SER A 67 0.79 9.44 2.33
C SER A 67 0.80 8.34 3.38
N ILE A 68 1.89 8.22 4.14
CA ILE A 68 2.06 7.15 5.12
C ILE A 68 1.47 7.57 6.47
N VAL A 69 0.61 6.72 7.03
CA VAL A 69 -0.08 6.95 8.29
C VAL A 69 0.54 6.05 9.37
N PRO A 70 1.06 6.63 10.46
CA PRO A 70 1.68 5.86 11.54
C PRO A 70 0.63 5.16 12.42
N ILE A 71 1.04 4.06 13.04
CA ILE A 71 0.29 3.45 14.14
C ILE A 71 0.65 4.16 15.45
N THR A 72 -0.35 4.82 16.05
CA THR A 72 -0.21 5.38 17.40
C THR A 72 -0.63 4.36 18.45
N VAL A 73 -0.27 4.60 19.71
CA VAL A 73 -0.69 3.75 20.85
C VAL A 73 -2.21 3.57 20.90
N ASN A 74 -2.98 4.62 20.58
CA ASN A 74 -4.44 4.53 20.58
C ASN A 74 -4.97 3.65 19.44
N ILE A 75 -4.39 3.78 18.24
CA ILE A 75 -4.75 2.92 17.10
C ILE A 75 -4.41 1.47 17.42
N ALA A 76 -3.22 1.19 17.96
CA ALA A 76 -2.81 -0.16 18.35
C ALA A 76 -3.75 -0.76 19.41
N LYS A 77 -4.11 0.01 20.45
CA LYS A 77 -5.06 -0.42 21.50
C LYS A 77 -6.46 -0.70 20.96
N LEU A 78 -6.94 0.10 20.00
CA LEU A 78 -8.25 -0.11 19.39
C LEU A 78 -8.24 -1.36 18.50
N SER A 79 -7.19 -1.52 17.68
CA SER A 79 -7.03 -2.68 16.81
C SER A 79 -7.02 -3.99 17.59
N GLY A 80 -6.40 -4.05 18.77
CA GLY A 80 -6.37 -5.26 19.60
C GLY A 80 -7.70 -5.61 20.28
N LYS A 81 -8.77 -4.84 20.05
CA LYS A 81 -10.11 -5.06 20.62
C LYS A 81 -11.18 -5.37 19.57
N LEU A 82 -10.82 -5.31 18.29
CA LEU A 82 -11.68 -5.64 17.15
C LEU A 82 -11.39 -7.09 16.72
#